data_AF-A0A135VD73-F1
#
_entry.id   AF-A0A135VD73-F1
#
_cell.length_a   1.000
_cell.length_b   1.000
_cell.length_c   1.000
_cell.angle_alpha   90.00
_cell.angle_beta   90.00
_cell.angle_gamma   90.00
#
_symmetry.space_group_name_H-M   'P 1'
#
loop_
_entity.id
_entity.type
_entity.pdbx_description
1 polymer ?
#
loop_
_entity_poly.entity_id
_entity_poly.type
_entity_poly.pdbx_seq_one_letter_code
_entity_poly.pdbx_strand_id
1 'polypeptide(L)'
;MSLSARLTFSQIGLLVSIIVYLAVRGFFVVLNIGLLWTTVGGFLAIAFPIPSTAVLGFTACVVSYGYSYLGLWMMDRGFHYPGMLTIFMATIAIPGGLGVYSWLGFPPI
;
A
#
# COMPACT_ATOMS: atom_id res chain seq x y z
N MET A 1 -5.15 -10.03 -23.50
CA MET A 1 -6.09 -10.33 -22.40
C MET A 1 -7.42 -9.60 -22.61
N SER A 2 -8.57 -10.11 -22.11
CA SER A 2 -9.84 -9.36 -22.17
C SER A 2 -9.83 -8.18 -21.17
N LEU A 3 -10.55 -7.10 -21.48
CA LEU A 3 -10.58 -5.90 -20.62
C LEU A 3 -11.13 -6.20 -19.22
N SER A 4 -12.13 -7.09 -19.13
CA SER A 4 -12.69 -7.57 -17.86
C SER A 4 -11.61 -8.24 -16.98
N ALA A 5 -10.83 -9.16 -17.54
CA ALA A 5 -9.78 -9.85 -16.78
C ALA A 5 -8.68 -8.91 -16.26
N ARG A 6 -8.33 -7.85 -17.02
CA ARG A 6 -7.38 -6.83 -16.56
C ARG A 6 -7.92 -6.01 -15.38
N LEU A 7 -9.22 -5.71 -15.38
CA LEU A 7 -9.87 -5.00 -14.27
C LEU A 7 -9.92 -5.87 -13.01
N THR A 8 -10.28 -7.15 -13.14
CA THR A 8 -10.32 -8.07 -11.99
C THR A 8 -8.93 -8.28 -11.39
N PHE A 9 -7.90 -8.42 -12.23
CA PHE A 9 -6.52 -8.50 -11.76
C PHE A 9 -6.08 -7.22 -11.03
N SER A 10 -6.46 -6.05 -11.55
CA SER A 10 -6.14 -4.77 -10.90
C SER A 10 -6.83 -4.63 -9.54
N GLN A 11 -8.05 -5.17 -9.37
CA GLN A 11 -8.72 -5.24 -8.07
C GLN A 11 -7.98 -6.14 -7.07
N ILE A 12 -7.46 -7.29 -7.52
CA ILE A 12 -6.62 -8.15 -6.68
C ILE A 12 -5.34 -7.41 -6.30
N GLY A 13 -4.70 -6.73 -7.25
CA GLY A 13 -3.52 -5.90 -6.99
C GLY A 13 -3.79 -4.82 -5.93
N LEU A 14 -4.95 -4.16 -6.01
CA LEU A 14 -5.39 -3.17 -5.02
C LEU A 14 -5.57 -3.82 -3.63
N LEU A 15 -6.23 -4.98 -3.53
CA LEU A 15 -6.39 -5.71 -2.28
C LEU A 15 -5.03 -6.06 -1.65
N VAL A 16 -4.10 -6.61 -2.43
CA VAL A 16 -2.74 -6.92 -1.97
C VAL A 16 -2.05 -5.67 -1.44
N SER A 17 -2.21 -4.55 -2.13
CA SER A 17 -1.58 -3.27 -1.76
C SER A 17 -2.10 -2.71 -0.45
N ILE A 18 -3.41 -2.82 -0.20
CA ILE A 18 -4.01 -2.49 1.10
C ILE A 18 -3.39 -3.33 2.21
N ILE A 19 -3.31 -4.65 1.98
CA ILE A 19 -2.75 -5.59 2.96
C ILE A 19 -1.30 -5.24 3.25
N VAL A 20 -0.48 -5.00 2.22
CA VAL A 20 0.93 -4.63 2.38
C VAL A 20 1.07 -3.33 3.15
N TYR A 21 0.33 -2.28 2.78
CA TYR A 21 0.37 -0.99 3.47
C TYR A 21 0.01 -1.12 4.96
N LEU A 22 -1.10 -1.81 5.26
CA LEU A 22 -1.56 -2.02 6.64
C LEU A 22 -0.61 -2.91 7.44
N ALA A 23 -0.06 -3.96 6.83
CA ALA A 23 0.88 -4.86 7.48
C ALA A 23 2.18 -4.14 7.84
N VAL A 24 2.76 -3.38 6.90
CA VAL A 24 3.97 -2.60 7.17
C VAL A 24 3.70 -1.55 8.25
N ARG A 25 2.63 -0.76 8.13
CA ARG A 25 2.32 0.26 9.12
C ARG A 25 2.03 -0.34 10.50
N GLY A 26 1.24 -1.40 10.55
CA GLY A 26 0.92 -2.13 11.78
C GLY A 26 2.17 -2.70 12.45
N PHE A 27 3.12 -3.23 11.67
CA PHE A 27 4.41 -3.69 12.18
C PHE A 27 5.21 -2.56 12.84
N PHE A 28 5.28 -1.37 12.22
CA PHE A 28 5.96 -0.22 12.82
C PHE A 28 5.25 0.31 14.08
N VAL A 29 3.92 0.30 14.11
CA VAL A 29 3.14 0.64 15.31
C VAL A 29 3.51 -0.30 16.46
N VAL A 30 3.49 -1.62 16.22
CA VAL A 30 3.82 -2.63 17.24
C VAL A 30 5.28 -2.51 17.69
N LEU A 31 6.22 -2.27 16.78
CA LEU A 31 7.64 -2.12 17.13
C LEU A 31 7.93 -0.93 18.05
N ASN A 32 7.25 0.19 17.87
CA ASN A 32 7.58 1.44 18.57
C ASN A 32 6.69 1.73 19.77
N ILE A 33 5.40 1.36 19.70
CA ILE A 33 4.42 1.59 20.77
C ILE A 33 4.16 0.31 21.58
N GLY A 34 4.52 -0.87 21.07
CA GLY A 34 4.25 -2.13 21.75
C GLY A 34 2.75 -2.34 21.95
N LEU A 35 2.35 -2.77 23.16
CA LEU A 35 0.95 -2.92 23.57
C LEU A 35 0.33 -1.65 24.17
N LEU A 36 1.06 -0.52 24.19
CA LEU A 36 0.57 0.74 24.78
C LEU A 36 -0.63 1.34 24.05
N TRP A 37 -0.97 0.85 22.85
CA TRP A 37 -2.22 1.17 22.14
C TRP A 37 -3.49 0.78 22.93
N THR A 38 -3.36 -0.06 23.96
CA THR A 38 -4.44 -0.39 24.91
C THR A 38 -4.69 0.72 25.94
N THR A 39 -3.78 1.68 26.05
CA THR A 39 -3.94 2.85 26.93
C THR A 39 -4.49 4.04 26.14
N VAL A 40 -5.27 4.91 26.79
CA VAL A 40 -5.89 6.07 26.14
C VAL A 40 -4.86 6.98 25.47
N GLY A 41 -3.69 7.17 26.11
CA GLY A 41 -2.58 7.95 25.55
C GLY A 41 -1.97 7.32 24.30
N GLY A 42 -1.66 6.01 24.35
CA GLY A 42 -1.11 5.30 23.19
C GLY A 42 -2.12 5.16 22.03
N PHE A 43 -3.42 5.05 22.33
CA PHE A 43 -4.47 5.07 21.31
C PHE A 43 -4.54 6.43 20.59
N LEU A 44 -4.50 7.53 21.34
CA LEU A 44 -4.52 8.89 20.76
C LEU A 44 -3.28 9.15 19.89
N ALA A 45 -2.11 8.69 20.32
CA ALA A 45 -0.86 8.80 19.56
C ALA A 45 -1.00 8.16 18.16
N ILE A 46 -1.69 7.02 18.06
CA ILE A 46 -1.98 6.33 16.78
C ILE A 46 -3.12 7.02 16.02
N ALA A 47 -4.10 7.58 16.72
CA ALA A 47 -5.30 8.17 16.12
C ALA A 47 -5.07 9.54 15.46
N PHE A 48 -4.23 10.40 16.05
CA PHE A 48 -3.93 11.72 15.50
C PHE A 48 -3.38 11.70 14.06
N PRO A 49 -2.45 10.81 13.68
CA PRO A 49 -1.97 10.71 12.30
C PRO A 49 -2.92 9.93 11.37
N ILE A 50 -4.11 9.49 11.80
CA ILE A 50 -5.05 8.74 10.91
C ILE A 50 -5.37 9.50 9.62
N PRO A 51 -5.68 10.81 9.60
CA PRO A 51 -6.06 11.49 8.37
C PRO A 51 -4.95 11.48 7.31
N SER A 52 -3.71 11.82 7.67
CA SER A 52 -2.58 11.81 6.74
C SER A 52 -2.25 10.41 6.25
N THR A 53 -2.44 9.41 7.10
CA THR A 53 -2.07 8.02 6.81
C THR A 53 -3.16 7.29 6.04
N ALA A 54 -4.41 7.72 6.17
CA ALA A 54 -5.49 7.36 5.27
C ALA A 54 -5.27 7.91 3.86
N VAL A 55 -4.80 9.17 3.73
CA VAL A 55 -4.45 9.76 2.42
C VAL A 55 -3.33 8.95 1.76
N LEU A 56 -2.26 8.64 2.47
CA LEU A 56 -1.17 7.81 1.93
C LEU A 56 -1.63 6.40 1.54
N GLY A 57 -2.52 5.80 2.34
CA GLY A 57 -3.13 4.51 2.01
C GLY A 57 -3.99 4.59 0.74
N PHE A 58 -4.79 5.64 0.59
CA PHE A 58 -5.58 5.86 -0.64
C PHE A 58 -4.69 6.10 -1.86
N THR A 59 -3.60 6.86 -1.70
CA THR A 59 -2.59 7.04 -2.75
C THR A 59 -1.99 5.70 -3.17
N ALA A 60 -1.63 4.84 -2.20
CA ALA A 60 -1.14 3.49 -2.50
C ALA A 60 -2.15 2.73 -3.36
N CYS A 61 -3.44 2.69 -2.98
CA CYS A 61 -4.48 2.01 -3.73
C CYS A 61 -4.63 2.50 -5.17
N VAL A 62 -4.65 3.83 -5.38
CA VAL A 62 -4.80 4.43 -6.71
C VAL A 62 -3.60 4.12 -7.59
N VAL A 63 -2.39 4.21 -7.04
CA VAL A 63 -1.14 3.86 -7.74
C VAL A 63 -1.14 2.39 -8.12
N SER A 64 -1.47 1.50 -7.19
CA SER A 64 -1.51 0.06 -7.44
C SER A 64 -2.50 -0.31 -8.53
N TYR A 65 -3.68 0.30 -8.53
CA TYR A 65 -4.69 0.06 -9.55
C TYR A 65 -4.22 0.51 -10.96
N GLY A 66 -3.70 1.74 -11.06
CA GLY A 66 -3.25 2.29 -12.34
C GLY A 66 -2.04 1.55 -12.91
N TYR A 67 -1.03 1.30 -12.09
CA TYR A 67 0.21 0.67 -12.54
C TYR A 67 0.10 -0.84 -12.74
N SER A 68 -0.83 -1.53 -12.04
CA SER A 68 -1.13 -2.94 -12.35
C SER A 68 -1.73 -3.07 -13.75
N TYR A 69 -2.62 -2.14 -14.13
CA TYR A 69 -3.17 -2.10 -15.49
C TYR A 69 -2.10 -1.80 -16.54
N LEU A 70 -1.21 -0.83 -16.25
CA LEU A 70 -0.08 -0.52 -17.13
C LEU A 70 0.84 -1.73 -17.31
N GLY A 71 1.20 -2.42 -16.23
CA GLY A 71 2.07 -3.59 -16.29
C GLY A 71 1.46 -4.74 -17.10
N LEU A 72 0.15 -5.00 -16.95
CA LEU A 72 -0.56 -5.96 -17.80
C LEU A 72 -0.57 -5.54 -19.28
N TRP A 73 -0.78 -4.25 -19.56
CA TRP A 73 -0.71 -3.74 -20.92
C TRP A 73 0.68 -3.92 -21.53
N MET A 74 1.76 -3.71 -20.75
CA MET A 74 3.13 -3.94 -21.18
C MET A 74 3.39 -5.42 -21.51
N MET A 75 2.89 -6.34 -20.66
CA MET A 75 2.98 -7.78 -20.93
C MET A 75 2.26 -8.16 -22.23
N ASP A 76 1.04 -7.66 -22.44
CA ASP A 76 0.27 -7.89 -23.68
C ASP A 76 0.96 -7.32 -24.93
N ARG A 77 1.89 -6.37 -24.79
CA ARG A 77 2.70 -5.78 -25.88
C ARG A 77 4.06 -6.46 -26.08
N GLY A 78 4.32 -7.56 -25.38
CA GLY A 78 5.58 -8.31 -25.48
C GLY A 78 6.65 -7.89 -24.46
N PHE A 79 6.41 -6.81 -23.69
CA PHE A 79 7.33 -6.32 -22.65
C PHE A 79 7.09 -7.04 -21.31
N HIS A 80 7.37 -8.33 -21.26
CA HIS A 80 7.04 -9.19 -20.11
C HIS A 80 7.78 -8.80 -18.82
N TYR A 81 9.11 -8.68 -18.88
CA TYR A 81 9.93 -8.31 -17.71
C TYR A 81 9.58 -6.95 -17.10
N PRO A 82 9.53 -5.84 -17.86
CA PRO A 82 9.18 -4.55 -17.27
C PRO A 82 7.71 -4.49 -16.85
N GLY A 83 6.80 -5.22 -17.52
CA GLY A 83 5.41 -5.36 -17.07
C GLY A 83 5.33 -6.02 -15.69
N MET A 84 6.08 -7.11 -15.47
CA MET A 84 6.13 -7.81 -14.18
C MET A 84 6.72 -6.93 -13.08
N LEU A 85 7.84 -6.27 -13.38
CA LEU A 85 8.46 -5.32 -12.46
C LEU A 85 7.48 -4.21 -12.07
N THR A 86 6.73 -3.67 -13.03
CA THR A 86 5.75 -2.60 -12.79
C THR A 86 4.63 -3.08 -11.87
N ILE A 87 4.08 -4.28 -12.08
CA ILE A 87 3.04 -4.86 -11.21
C ILE A 87 3.60 -5.08 -9.80
N PHE A 88 4.81 -5.63 -9.67
CA PHE A 88 5.45 -5.87 -8.37
C PHE A 88 5.70 -4.56 -7.61
N MET A 89 6.26 -3.55 -8.30
CA MET A 89 6.50 -2.24 -7.72
C MET A 89 5.20 -1.58 -7.28
N ALA A 90 4.17 -1.66 -8.11
CA ALA A 90 2.86 -1.07 -7.86
C ALA A 90 2.13 -1.72 -6.69
N THR A 91 2.22 -3.04 -6.52
CA THR A 91 1.41 -3.78 -5.55
C THR A 91 2.11 -4.04 -4.22
N ILE A 92 3.44 -4.06 -4.20
CA ILE A 92 4.22 -4.41 -3.01
C ILE A 92 5.17 -3.28 -2.65
N ALA A 93 6.10 -2.92 -3.53
CA ALA A 93 7.20 -2.03 -3.16
C ALA A 93 6.73 -0.61 -2.81
N ILE A 94 5.86 -0.02 -3.63
CA ILE A 94 5.33 1.33 -3.39
C ILE A 94 4.37 1.36 -2.20
N PRO A 95 3.36 0.48 -2.08
CA PRO A 95 2.49 0.45 -0.89
C PRO A 95 3.27 0.17 0.39
N GLY A 96 4.25 -0.74 0.35
CA GLY A 96 5.13 -1.02 1.48
C GLY A 96 5.98 0.19 1.85
N GLY A 97 6.61 0.83 0.86
CA GLY A 97 7.41 2.05 1.07
C GLY A 97 6.57 3.21 1.62
N LEU A 98 5.35 3.39 1.13
CA LEU A 98 4.39 4.35 1.67
C LEU A 98 3.98 3.99 3.10
N GLY A 99 3.86 2.69 3.43
CA GLY A 99 3.66 2.21 4.80
C GLY A 99 4.80 2.63 5.73
N VAL A 100 6.06 2.44 5.31
CA VAL A 100 7.23 2.92 6.07
C VAL A 100 7.23 4.45 6.18
N TYR A 101 7.02 5.15 5.08
CA TYR A 101 7.00 6.62 5.04
C TYR A 101 5.89 7.20 5.92
N SER A 102 4.73 6.55 5.96
CA SER A 102 3.61 6.98 6.79
C SER A 102 3.97 6.99 8.28
N TRP A 103 4.93 6.15 8.70
CA TRP A 103 5.45 6.15 10.06
C TRP A 103 6.49 7.26 10.27
N LEU A 104 7.46 7.38 9.36
CA LEU A 104 8.55 8.36 9.48
C LEU A 104 8.08 9.82 9.31
N GLY A 105 7.18 10.07 8.36
CA GLY A 105 6.65 11.40 8.06
C GLY A 105 5.50 11.83 8.96
N PHE A 106 4.81 10.87 9.58
CA PHE A 106 3.70 11.11 10.52
C PHE A 106 3.81 10.19 11.74
N PRO A 107 4.86 10.37 12.57
CA PRO A 107 5.05 9.56 13.75
C PRO A 107 3.92 9.83 14.76
N PRO A 108 3.48 8.82 15.50
CA PRO A 108 2.61 9.02 16.64
C PRO A 108 3.38 9.79 17.72
N ILE A 109 2.74 10.84 18.26
CA ILE A 109 3.31 11.78 19.24
C ILE A 109 3.30 11.15 20.62
#